data_AF-B6WAH8-F1
#
_entry.id   AF-B6WAH8-F1
#
_cell.length_a   1.000
_cell.length_b   1.000
_cell.length_c   1.000
_cell.angle_alpha   90.00
_cell.angle_beta   90.00
_cell.angle_gamma   90.00
#
_symmetry.space_group_name_H-M   'P 1'
#
loop_
_entity.id
_entity.type
_entity.pdbx_description
1 polymer ?
#
loop_
_entity_poly.entity_id
_entity_poly.type
_entity_poly.pdbx_seq_one_letter_code
_entity_poly.pdbx_strand_id
1 'polypeptide(L)' 'MRNSFVFQGDLTGKNILIFDDIITSSNTVKEIIRTIEKANPKNIEILALASSHRVKK' A
#
# COMPACT_ATOMS: atom_id res chain seq x y z
N MET A 1 5.81 -8.73 -7.82
CA MET A 1 4.77 -9.36 -6.98
C MET A 1 3.43 -8.90 -7.51
N ARG A 2 2.75 -9.74 -8.29
CA ARG A 2 1.44 -9.45 -8.86
C ARG A 2 0.50 -10.56 -8.39
N ASN A 3 -0.71 -10.21 -7.97
CA ASN A 3 -1.69 -11.10 -7.36
C ASN A 3 -1.22 -11.74 -6.03
N SER A 4 -0.26 -11.14 -5.33
CA SER A 4 0.23 -11.66 -4.04
C SER A 4 -0.53 -11.12 -2.83
N PHE A 5 -1.43 -10.15 -3.04
CA PHE A 5 -2.32 -9.59 -2.02
C PHE A 5 -3.77 -9.64 -2.53
N VAL A 6 -4.67 -10.16 -1.69
CA VAL A 6 -6.09 -10.33 -2.02
C VAL A 6 -6.93 -9.67 -0.95
N PHE A 7 -7.94 -8.92 -1.38
CA PHE A 7 -8.94 -8.32 -0.53
C PHE A 7 -10.30 -8.38 -1.25
N GLN A 8 -11.36 -8.79 -0.54
CA GLN A 8 -12.71 -8.97 -1.08
C GLN A 8 -13.79 -8.24 -0.26
N GLY A 9 -13.39 -7.31 0.61
CA GLY A 9 -14.32 -6.51 1.40
C GLY A 9 -14.76 -5.21 0.70
N ASP A 10 -15.60 -4.44 1.40
CA ASP A 10 -16.01 -3.10 0.97
C ASP A 10 -15.18 -2.03 1.68
N LEU A 11 -14.54 -1.16 0.89
CA LEU A 11 -13.81 0.02 1.37
C LEU A 11 -14.43 1.32 0.90
N THR A 12 -15.61 1.29 0.29
CA THR A 12 -16.25 2.45 -0.32
C THR A 12 -16.34 3.60 0.67
N GLY A 13 -15.72 4.74 0.33
CA GLY A 13 -15.75 5.94 1.15
C GLY A 13 -14.96 5.88 2.46
N LYS A 14 -14.19 4.81 2.73
CA LYS A 14 -13.36 4.67 3.94
C LYS A 14 -11.98 5.31 3.76
N ASN A 15 -11.41 5.82 4.86
CA ASN A 15 -10.00 6.22 4.91
C ASN A 15 -9.16 5.00 5.31
N ILE A 16 -8.10 4.71 4.56
CA ILE A 16 -7.27 3.51 4.74
C ILE A 16 -5.85 3.92 5.11
N LEU A 17 -5.29 3.29 6.14
CA LEU A 17 -3.88 3.38 6.50
C LEU A 17 -3.20 2.04 6.19
N ILE A 18 -2.21 2.06 5.30
CA ILE A 18 -1.28 0.95 5.09
C ILE A 18 -0.10 1.19 6.02
N PHE A 19 0.11 0.27 6.97
CA PHE A 19 1.21 0.33 7.92
C PHE A 19 2.18 -0.82 7.69
N ASP A 20 3.47 -0.52 7.57
CA ASP A 20 4.54 -1.50 7.39
C ASP A 20 5.78 -1.11 8.20
N ASP A 21 6.69 -2.05 8.47
CA ASP A 21 7.92 -1.73 9.20
C ASP A 21 8.92 -0.99 8.30
N ILE A 22 9.22 -1.52 7.12
CA ILE A 22 10.19 -0.96 6.17
C ILE A 22 9.70 -1.03 4.73
N ILE A 23 9.68 0.13 4.07
CA ILE A 23 9.44 0.19 2.62
C ILE A 23 10.76 0.11 1.88
N THR A 24 10.94 -0.97 1.10
CA THR A 24 12.11 -1.14 0.25
C THR A 24 11.86 -0.65 -1.19
N SER A 25 11.70 -1.55 -2.17
CA SER A 25 11.36 -1.20 -3.56
C SER A 25 9.91 -0.72 -3.76
N SER A 26 9.15 -0.62 -2.67
CA SER A 26 7.72 -0.31 -2.63
C SER A 26 6.82 -1.30 -3.36
N ASN A 27 7.33 -2.47 -3.78
CA ASN A 27 6.55 -3.46 -4.54
C ASN A 27 5.35 -3.99 -3.74
N THR A 28 5.52 -4.24 -2.44
CA THR A 28 4.44 -4.71 -1.56
C THR A 28 3.32 -3.68 -1.47
N VAL A 29 3.67 -2.43 -1.12
CA VAL A 29 2.71 -1.33 -1.01
C VAL A 29 1.98 -1.07 -2.34
N LYS A 30 2.69 -1.09 -3.47
CA LYS A 30 2.08 -0.94 -4.80
C LYS A 30 1.06 -2.03 -5.11
N GLU A 31 1.34 -3.27 -4.73
CA GLU A 31 0.40 -4.37 -4.95
C GLU A 31 -0.83 -4.26 -4.05
N ILE A 32 -0.65 -3.83 -2.79
CA ILE A 32 -1.78 -3.56 -1.88
C ILE A 32 -2.67 -2.47 -2.46
N ILE A 33 -2.09 -1.31 -2.80
CA ILE A 33 -2.80 -0.16 -3.40
C ILE A 33 -3.59 -0.60 -4.62
N ARG A 34 -2.93 -1.29 -5.56
CA ARG A 34 -3.57 -1.81 -6.78
C ARG A 34 -4.79 -2.68 -6.51
N THR A 35 -4.76 -3.47 -5.44
CA THR A 35 -5.87 -4.35 -5.07
C THR A 35 -6.99 -3.59 -4.38
N ILE A 36 -6.67 -2.71 -3.42
CA ILE A 36 -7.69 -2.04 -2.59
C ILE A 36 -8.32 -0.81 -3.27
N GLU A 37 -7.62 -0.14 -4.19
CA GLU A 37 -8.17 0.99 -4.96
C GLU A 37 -9.42 0.59 -5.75
N LYS A 38 -9.52 -0.68 -6.16
CA LYS A 38 -10.70 -1.23 -6.86
C LYS A 38 -11.96 -1.22 -6.00
N ALA A 39 -11.84 -1.10 -4.68
CA ALA A 39 -12.95 -1.00 -3.73
C ALA A 39 -13.35 0.45 -3.42
N ASN A 40 -12.87 1.43 -4.18
CA ASN A 40 -13.23 2.85 -4.12
C ASN A 40 -13.11 3.52 -2.72
N PRO A 41 -11.96 3.41 -2.04
CA PRO A 41 -11.73 4.11 -0.78
C PRO A 41 -11.74 5.64 -0.97
N LYS A 42 -12.03 6.37 0.10
CA LYS A 42 -11.98 7.83 0.12
C LYS A 42 -10.55 8.37 0.10
N ASN A 43 -9.67 7.76 0.89
CA ASN A 43 -8.27 8.12 0.98
C ASN A 43 -7.41 6.90 1.31
N ILE A 44 -6.16 6.90 0.84
CA ILE A 44 -5.16 5.88 1.15
C ILE A 44 -3.89 6.60 1.62
N GLU A 45 -3.47 6.33 2.84
CA GLU A 45 -2.23 6.82 3.43
C GLU A 45 -1.29 5.66 3.70
N ILE A 46 0.02 5.93 3.64
CA ILE A 46 1.06 4.93 3.86
C ILE A 46 1.96 5.45 4.96
N LEU A 47 2.15 4.64 6.00
CA LEU A 47 3.08 4.92 7.08
C LEU A 47 4.03 3.73 7.21
N ALA A 48 5.34 4.02 7.19
CA ALA A 48 6.34 3.03 7.52
C ALA A 48 7.38 3.59 8.47
N LEU A 49 7.95 2.73 9.30
CA LEU A 49 8.97 3.12 10.27
C LEU A 49 10.29 3.47 9.57
N ALA A 50 10.61 2.80 8.47
CA ALA A 50 11.79 3.05 7.67
C ALA A 50 11.51 2.98 6.16
N SER A 51 12.37 3.63 5.37
CA SER A 51 12.38 3.46 3.92
C SER A 51 13.82 3.31 3.42
N SER A 52 14.09 2.30 2.60
CA SER A 52 15.39 2.15 1.95
C SER A 52 15.48 3.09 0.73
N HIS A 53 15.51 4.40 0.94
CA HIS A 53 15.87 5.33 -0.12
C HIS A 53 17.37 5.19 -0.40
N ARG A 54 17.74 4.57 -1.53
CA ARG A 54 19.11 4.67 -2.04
C ARG A 54 19.36 6.13 -2.40
N VAL A 55 20.17 6.83 -1.62
CA VAL A 55 20.78 8.09 -2.04
C VAL A 55 21.63 7.75 -3.27
N LYS A 56 21.23 8.23 -4.44
CA LYS A 56 22.09 8.14 -5.64
C LYS A 56 23.32 8.99 -5.35
N LYS A 57 24.49 8.35 -5.35
CA LYS A 57 25.80 9.03 -5.31
C LYS A 57 26.13 9.61 -6.67
#